data_AF-A0A3D4JJL6-F1
#
_entry.id   AF-A0A3D4JJL6-F1
#
_cell.length_a   1.000
_cell.length_b   1.000
_cell.length_c   1.000
_cell.angle_alpha   90.00
_cell.angle_beta   90.00
_cell.angle_gamma   90.00
#
_symmetry.space_group_name_H-M   'P 1'
#
loop_
_entity.id
_entity.type
_entity.pdbx_description
1 polymer ?
#
loop_
_entity_poly.entity_id
_entity_poly.type
_entity_poly.pdbx_seq_one_letter_code
_entity_poly.pdbx_strand_id
1 'polypeptide(L)'
;MKTTLAKDQKIAFWQQHIEQANQYPDGIQKYCEAKGLASQTFYKWKLKLNSRIRKDKVKPTPSSPFAQVQVLSSAIVRKQALPDARWLAEFILQLTQAAQ
;
A
#
# COMPACT_ATOMS: atom_id res chain seq x y z
N MET A 1 -8.35 4.90 -37.48
CA MET A 1 -7.62 5.12 -36.21
C MET A 1 -8.35 6.17 -35.34
N LYS A 2 -9.39 5.81 -34.57
CA LYS A 2 -10.17 6.78 -33.74
C LYS A 2 -10.34 6.37 -32.27
N THR A 3 -9.91 5.18 -31.88
CA THR A 3 -10.24 4.58 -30.58
C THR A 3 -9.26 4.93 -29.46
N THR A 4 -8.08 5.47 -29.76
CA THR A 4 -7.06 5.79 -28.76
C THR A 4 -7.33 7.15 -28.08
N LEU A 5 -7.69 8.17 -28.86
CA LEU A 5 -8.01 9.52 -28.36
C LEU A 5 -9.15 9.51 -27.31
N ALA A 6 -10.20 8.72 -27.54
CA ALA A 6 -11.31 8.58 -26.59
C ALA A 6 -10.90 7.89 -25.28
N LYS A 7 -9.87 7.02 -25.32
CA LYS A 7 -9.37 6.34 -24.11
C LYS A 7 -8.57 7.30 -23.25
N ASP A 8 -7.73 8.13 -23.86
CA ASP A 8 -6.89 9.09 -23.13
C ASP A 8 -7.71 10.22 -22.51
N GLN A 9 -8.73 10.72 -23.22
CA GLN A 9 -9.70 11.66 -22.65
C GLN A 9 -10.43 11.07 -21.44
N LYS A 10 -10.83 9.80 -21.52
CA LYS A 10 -11.49 9.10 -20.40
C LYS A 10 -10.54 8.93 -19.21
N ILE A 11 -9.25 8.72 -19.45
CA ILE A 11 -8.23 8.61 -18.41
C ILE A 11 -8.05 9.95 -17.69
N ALA A 12 -7.88 11.04 -18.45
CA ALA A 12 -7.75 12.39 -17.89
C ALA A 12 -8.96 12.77 -17.03
N PHE A 13 -10.18 12.46 -17.52
CA PHE A 13 -11.42 12.66 -16.78
C PHE A 13 -11.42 11.98 -15.41
N TRP A 14 -11.05 10.69 -15.35
CA TRP A 14 -11.02 9.95 -14.09
C TRP A 14 -9.86 10.37 -13.18
N GLN A 15 -8.72 10.80 -13.73
CA GLN A 15 -7.60 11.34 -12.94
C GLN A 15 -8.04 12.61 -12.19
N GLN A 16 -8.65 13.56 -12.90
CA GLN A 16 -9.16 14.78 -12.30
C GLN A 16 -10.18 14.48 -11.19
N HIS A 17 -11.09 13.53 -11.41
CA HIS A 17 -12.06 13.16 -10.38
C HIS A 17 -11.43 12.51 -9.15
N ILE A 18 -10.33 11.76 -9.30
CA ILE A 18 -9.62 11.15 -8.17
C ILE A 18 -8.87 12.21 -7.35
N GLU A 19 -8.25 13.19 -8.01
CA GLU A 19 -7.59 14.31 -7.33
C GLU A 19 -8.58 15.13 -6.50
N GLN A 20 -9.72 15.48 -7.12
CA GLN A 20 -10.81 16.18 -6.44
C GLN A 20 -11.40 15.36 -5.28
N ALA A 21 -11.52 14.03 -5.43
CA ALA A 21 -12.00 13.16 -4.36
C ALA A 21 -11.03 13.08 -3.17
N ASN A 22 -9.72 13.16 -3.40
CA ASN A 22 -8.71 13.15 -2.33
C ASN A 22 -8.70 14.47 -1.55
N GLN A 23 -9.07 15.58 -2.18
CA GLN A 23 -9.23 16.89 -1.54
C GLN A 23 -10.59 17.05 -0.84
N TYR A 24 -11.52 16.11 -1.04
CA TYR A 24 -12.87 16.19 -0.49
C TYR A 24 -12.88 15.82 1.00
N PRO A 25 -13.32 16.71 1.91
CA PRO A 25 -13.16 16.54 3.35
C PRO A 25 -13.99 15.38 3.92
N ASP A 26 -15.15 15.10 3.33
CA ASP A 26 -16.02 14.03 3.82
C ASP A 26 -15.75 12.64 3.22
N GLY A 27 -14.66 12.50 2.47
CA GLY A 27 -14.24 11.24 1.88
C GLY A 27 -14.92 10.87 0.56
N ILE A 28 -14.46 9.75 0.00
CA ILE A 28 -14.72 9.35 -1.39
C ILE A 28 -16.18 9.01 -1.66
N GLN A 29 -16.87 8.42 -0.69
CA GLN A 29 -18.26 7.99 -0.86
C GLN A 29 -19.20 9.18 -1.01
N LYS A 30 -19.12 10.15 -0.09
CA LYS A 30 -19.88 11.41 -0.17
C LYS A 30 -19.49 12.25 -1.40
N TYR A 31 -18.23 12.22 -1.82
CA TYR A 31 -17.83 12.83 -3.08
C TYR A 31 -18.51 12.20 -4.30
N CYS A 32 -18.60 10.86 -4.34
CA CYS A 32 -19.29 10.15 -5.42
C CYS A 32 -20.79 10.48 -5.43
N GLU A 33 -21.44 10.53 -4.26
CA GLU A 33 -22.83 10.93 -4.11
C GLU A 33 -23.06 12.39 -4.58
N ALA A 34 -22.22 13.33 -4.14
CA ALA A 34 -22.32 14.74 -4.50
C ALA A 34 -22.09 15.02 -5.99
N LYS A 35 -21.27 14.19 -6.67
CA LYS A 35 -20.97 14.31 -8.11
C LYS A 35 -21.83 13.40 -8.99
N GLY A 36 -22.77 12.63 -8.43
CA GLY A 36 -23.59 11.68 -9.19
C GLY A 36 -22.78 10.56 -9.84
N LEU A 37 -21.64 10.18 -9.25
CA LEU A 37 -20.76 9.13 -9.74
C LEU A 37 -21.09 7.82 -9.05
N ALA A 38 -21.11 6.73 -9.83
CA ALA A 38 -21.22 5.40 -9.27
C ALA A 38 -19.93 5.02 -8.53
N SER A 39 -20.01 4.81 -7.20
CA SER A 39 -18.88 4.47 -6.34
C SER A 39 -18.08 3.27 -6.85
N GLN A 40 -18.74 2.21 -7.32
CA GLN A 40 -18.08 1.03 -7.89
C GLN A 40 -17.22 1.37 -9.11
N THR A 41 -17.73 2.26 -9.98
CA THR A 41 -17.00 2.70 -11.17
C THR A 41 -15.79 3.54 -10.78
N PHE A 42 -15.96 4.43 -9.80
CA PHE A 42 -14.88 5.23 -9.25
C PHE A 42 -13.75 4.36 -8.68
N TYR A 43 -14.06 3.40 -7.80
CA TYR A 43 -13.05 2.50 -7.21
C TYR A 43 -12.33 1.65 -8.28
N LYS A 44 -13.08 1.17 -9.29
CA LYS A 44 -12.51 0.43 -10.42
C LYS A 44 -11.50 1.28 -11.20
N TRP A 45 -11.82 2.54 -11.47
CA TRP A 45 -10.90 3.45 -12.16
C TRP A 45 -9.73 3.88 -11.29
N LYS A 46 -9.93 4.11 -9.99
CA LYS A 46 -8.85 4.36 -9.03
C LYS A 46 -7.83 3.22 -9.01
N LEU A 47 -8.29 1.97 -8.95
CA LEU A 47 -7.42 0.80 -9.02
C LEU A 47 -6.70 0.69 -10.38
N LYS A 48 -7.42 0.92 -11.47
CA LYS A 48 -6.88 0.84 -12.84
C LYS A 48 -5.81 1.90 -13.12
N LEU A 49 -5.96 3.10 -12.58
CA LEU A 49 -4.97 4.18 -12.72
C LEU A 49 -3.76 3.93 -11.82
N ASN A 50 -3.96 3.49 -10.57
CA ASN A 50 -2.86 3.10 -9.68
C ASN A 50 -2.04 1.92 -10.22
N SER A 51 -2.70 0.93 -10.84
CA SER A 51 -2.01 -0.21 -11.45
C SER A 51 -1.24 0.15 -12.72
N ARG A 52 -1.69 1.16 -13.48
CA ARG A 52 -0.89 1.70 -14.60
C ARG A 52 0.40 2.35 -14.11
N ILE A 53 0.34 3.15 -13.05
CA ILE A 53 1.53 3.78 -12.45
C ILE A 53 2.51 2.71 -11.94
N ARG A 54 2.02 1.57 -11.43
CA ARG A 54 2.88 0.48 -10.94
C ARG A 54 3.40 -0.47 -12.03
N LYS A 55 2.80 -0.50 -13.23
CA LYS A 55 3.24 -1.39 -14.32
C LYS A 55 4.64 -1.07 -14.83
N ASP A 56 5.11 0.16 -14.66
CA ASP A 56 6.48 0.52 -15.04
C ASP A 56 7.54 -0.05 -14.07
N LYS A 57 7.15 -0.58 -12.90
CA LYS A 57 8.10 -1.00 -11.86
C LYS A 57 8.12 -2.48 -11.51
N VAL A 58 7.20 -3.31 -12.02
CA VAL A 58 7.22 -4.74 -11.70
C VAL A 58 6.87 -5.55 -12.95
N LYS A 59 7.92 -6.10 -13.59
CA LYS A 59 7.73 -7.24 -14.49
C LYS A 59 7.06 -8.34 -13.66
N PRO A 60 5.87 -8.84 -14.03
CA PRO A 60 5.29 -9.98 -13.35
C PRO A 60 6.28 -11.14 -13.51
N THR A 61 6.93 -11.53 -12.43
CA THR A 61 7.66 -12.79 -12.41
C THR A 61 6.65 -13.89 -12.70
N PRO A 62 6.92 -14.81 -13.63
CA PRO A 62 6.04 -15.94 -13.84
C PRO A 62 5.90 -16.67 -12.52
N SER A 63 4.67 -16.71 -11.99
CA SER A 63 4.33 -17.51 -10.82
C SER A 63 4.39 -18.98 -11.24
N SER A 64 5.59 -19.54 -11.30
CA SER A 64 5.78 -20.98 -11.39
C SER A 64 5.18 -21.61 -10.12
N PRO A 65 4.33 -22.64 -10.23
CA PRO A 65 3.90 -23.41 -9.06
C PRO A 65 5.09 -24.11 -8.37
N PHE A 66 6.24 -24.18 -9.03
CA PHE A 66 7.50 -24.69 -8.50
C PHE A 66 8.51 -23.54 -8.32
N ALA A 67 8.13 -22.50 -7.58
CA ALA A 67 9.05 -21.45 -7.20
C ALA A 67 10.19 -22.03 -6.34
N GLN A 68 11.44 -21.72 -6.68
CA GLN A 68 12.61 -22.19 -5.95
C GLN A 68 12.61 -21.57 -4.55
N VAL A 69 12.36 -22.40 -3.53
CA VAL A 69 12.41 -21.98 -2.12
C VAL A 69 13.87 -21.85 -1.74
N GLN A 70 14.36 -20.62 -1.61
CA GLN A 70 15.65 -20.37 -0.98
C GLN A 70 15.49 -20.61 0.52
N VAL A 71 16.00 -21.75 0.99
CA VAL A 71 16.17 -22.01 2.42
C VAL A 71 17.27 -21.08 2.90
N LEU A 72 16.87 -19.94 3.46
CA LEU A 72 17.78 -19.05 4.18
C LEU A 72 18.38 -19.86 5.32
N SER A 73 19.64 -20.27 5.19
CA SER A 73 20.35 -20.90 6.28
C SER A 73 20.33 -19.95 7.46
N SER A 74 19.92 -20.45 8.61
CA SER A 74 19.72 -19.74 9.88
C SER A 74 20.99 -19.09 10.46
N ALA A 75 22.08 -19.04 9.69
CA ALA A 75 23.33 -18.36 10.03
C ALA A 75 23.18 -16.83 10.17
N ILE A 76 22.02 -16.26 9.86
CA ILE A 76 21.70 -14.83 10.08
C ILE A 76 20.62 -14.67 11.15
N VAL A 77 20.59 -15.51 12.19
CA VAL A 77 20.34 -14.91 13.51
C VAL A 77 21.63 -14.18 13.84
N ARG A 78 21.75 -12.95 13.32
CA ARG A 78 22.77 -12.01 13.79
C ARG A 78 22.75 -12.13 15.30
N LYS A 79 23.91 -12.39 15.91
CA LYS A 79 24.15 -12.14 17.31
C LYS A 79 23.81 -10.67 17.55
N GLN A 80 22.53 -10.34 17.69
CA GLN A 80 22.14 -9.13 18.36
C GLN A 80 22.77 -9.34 19.73
N ALA A 81 23.81 -8.58 20.01
CA ALA A 81 24.34 -8.51 21.35
C ALA A 81 23.13 -8.16 22.21
N LEU A 82 22.65 -9.16 22.97
CA LEU A 82 21.59 -8.94 23.93
C LEU A 82 22.05 -7.75 24.79
N PRO A 83 21.15 -6.81 25.11
CA PRO A 83 21.52 -5.67 25.93
C PRO A 83 22.17 -6.14 27.23
N ASP A 84 23.07 -5.32 27.78
CA ASP A 84 23.80 -5.65 29.01
C ASP A 84 22.82 -6.21 30.06
N ALA A 85 23.16 -7.37 30.64
CA ALA A 85 22.31 -8.04 31.62
C ALA A 85 22.01 -7.12 32.82
N ARG A 86 22.94 -6.21 33.15
CA ARG A 86 22.72 -5.18 34.18
C ARG A 86 21.62 -4.20 33.79
N TRP A 87 21.68 -3.70 32.56
CA TRP A 87 20.67 -2.79 32.02
C TRP A 87 19.27 -3.43 32.02
N LEU A 88 19.18 -4.71 31.65
CA LEU A 88 17.93 -5.46 31.60
C LEU A 88 17.31 -5.63 32.99
N ALA A 89 18.13 -5.89 34.01
CA ALA A 89 17.68 -6.00 35.40
C ALA A 89 17.16 -4.67 35.96
N GLU A 90 17.87 -3.56 35.71
CA GLU A 90 17.44 -2.22 36.12
C GLU A 90 16.12 -1.82 35.46
N PHE A 91 15.97 -2.10 34.16
CA PHE A 91 14.75 -1.82 33.41
C PHE A 91 13.54 -2.59 33.98
N ILE A 92 13.68 -3.89 34.24
CA ILE A 92 12.62 -4.70 34.84
C ILE A 92 12.25 -4.18 36.24
N LEU A 93 13.25 -3.78 37.04
CA LEU A 93 13.02 -3.23 38.36
C LEU A 93 12.21 -1.93 38.30
N GLN A 94 12.54 -1.02 37.38
CA GLN A 94 11.78 0.22 37.19
C GLN A 94 10.34 -0.05 36.74
N LEU A 95 10.13 -1.02 35.84
CA LEU A 95 8.78 -1.39 35.39
C LEU A 95 7.90 -1.96 36.50
N THR A 96 8.47 -2.72 37.42
CA THR A 96 7.72 -3.32 38.54
C THR A 96 7.42 -2.30 39.64
N GLN A 97 8.29 -1.32 39.84
CA GLN A 97 8.07 -0.22 40.80
C GLN A 97 7.06 0.82 40.31
N ALA A 98 7.02 1.10 39.00
CA ALA A 98 6.08 2.06 38.41
C ALA A 98 4.62 1.56 38.33
N ALA A 99 4.39 0.28 38.65
CA ALA A 99 3.08 -0.37 38.64
C ALA A 99 2.42 -0.44 40.03
N GLN A 100 3.01 0.18 41.05
CA GLN A 100 2.44 0.36 42.40
C GLN A 100 2.00 1.81 42.62
#